data_AF-A0A3R7FPA1-F1
#
_entry.id   AF-A0A3R7FPA1-F1
#
_cell.length_a   1.000
_cell.length_b   1.000
_cell.length_c   1.000
_cell.angle_alpha   90.00
_cell.angle_beta   90.00
_cell.angle_gamma   90.00
#
_symmetry.space_group_name_H-M   'P 1'
#
loop_
_entity.id
_entity.type
_entity.pdbx_description
1 polymer ?
#
loop_
_entity_poly.entity_id
_entity_poly.type
_entity_poly.pdbx_seq_one_letter_code
_entity_poly.pdbx_strand_id
1 'polypeptide(L)'
;MVRDPFADEETPELQAVLDALDDEDCRAIVSVLEEPLTASEISDRSGVPLSTTYRKLELLTESSLLYEGVEVRSDGQHASRYAIDFEEVVISLDEELSLTVDISHRARTPDQRLENLWSEVRKET
;
A
#
# COMPACT_ATOMS: atom_id res chain seq x y z
N MET A 1 1.27 28.52 3.40
CA MET A 1 1.33 27.06 3.51
C MET A 1 0.47 26.52 2.38
N VAL A 2 1.10 25.98 1.34
CA VAL A 2 0.40 25.47 0.16
C VAL A 2 -0.32 24.21 0.61
N ARG A 3 -1.66 24.23 0.65
CA ARG A 3 -2.43 22.99 0.76
C ARG A 3 -2.22 22.24 -0.55
N ASP A 4 -1.75 21.02 -0.45
CA ASP A 4 -1.74 20.10 -1.57
C ASP A 4 -3.20 19.88 -2.00
N PRO A 5 -3.61 20.29 -3.21
CA PRO A 5 -4.99 20.16 -3.68
C PRO A 5 -5.38 18.70 -3.97
N PHE A 6 -4.51 17.73 -3.66
CA PHE A 6 -4.73 16.29 -3.81
C PHE A 6 -4.76 15.53 -2.48
N ALA A 7 -4.80 16.23 -1.33
CA ALA A 7 -4.93 15.64 0.01
C ALA A 7 -6.37 15.15 0.31
N ASP A 8 -7.05 14.59 -0.68
CA ASP A 8 -8.20 13.70 -0.51
C ASP A 8 -7.71 12.24 -0.54
N GLU A 9 -6.55 11.96 0.08
CA GLU A 9 -6.21 10.60 0.48
C GLU A 9 -7.05 10.32 1.73
N GLU A 10 -8.13 9.56 1.58
CA GLU A 10 -8.93 9.08 2.71
C GLU A 10 -7.96 8.47 3.73
N THR A 11 -7.82 9.13 4.89
CA THR A 11 -7.01 8.59 5.98
C THR A 11 -7.54 7.18 6.28
N PRO A 12 -6.70 6.14 6.18
CA PRO A 12 -7.17 4.77 6.31
C PRO A 12 -7.79 4.56 7.69
N GLU A 13 -8.78 3.67 7.76
CA GLU A 13 -9.39 3.34 9.04
C GLU A 13 -8.34 2.79 10.01
N LEU A 14 -8.29 3.35 11.23
CA LEU A 14 -7.37 2.91 12.28
C LEU A 14 -7.35 1.38 12.43
N GLN A 15 -8.52 0.74 12.39
CA GLN A 15 -8.62 -0.70 12.57
C GLN A 15 -7.90 -1.47 11.46
N ALA A 16 -8.00 -1.04 10.19
CA ALA A 16 -7.31 -1.69 9.08
C ALA A 16 -5.78 -1.60 9.24
N VAL A 17 -5.28 -0.45 9.70
CA VAL A 17 -3.83 -0.27 9.98
C VAL A 17 -3.39 -1.17 11.13
N LEU A 18 -4.17 -1.25 12.22
CA LEU A 18 -3.86 -2.11 13.35
C LEU A 18 -3.90 -3.59 12.98
N ASP A 19 -4.91 -4.03 12.24
CA ASP A 19 -5.05 -5.40 11.76
C ASP A 19 -3.86 -5.79 10.86
N ALA A 20 -3.42 -4.88 9.99
CA ALA A 20 -2.26 -5.10 9.14
C ALA A 20 -0.94 -5.19 9.93
N LEU A 21 -0.75 -4.33 10.94
CA LEU A 21 0.50 -4.28 11.71
C LEU A 21 0.60 -5.36 12.80
N ASP A 22 -0.52 -5.87 13.31
CA ASP A 22 -0.55 -7.02 14.24
C ASP A 22 -0.18 -8.33 13.53
N ASP A 23 -0.56 -8.46 12.26
CA ASP A 23 -0.35 -9.66 11.47
C ASP A 23 1.13 -9.92 11.14
N GLU A 24 1.61 -11.14 11.43
CA GLU A 24 3.00 -11.52 11.21
C GLU A 24 3.36 -11.68 9.72
N ASP A 25 2.43 -12.17 8.90
CA ASP A 25 2.65 -12.34 7.46
C ASP A 25 2.73 -10.97 6.78
N CYS A 26 1.89 -10.01 7.20
CA CYS A 26 1.97 -8.62 6.74
C CYS A 26 3.34 -8.00 7.03
N ARG A 27 3.85 -8.15 8.26
CA ARG A 27 5.17 -7.66 8.66
C ARG A 27 6.29 -8.35 7.87
N ALA A 28 6.17 -9.66 7.62
CA ALA A 28 7.12 -10.39 6.78
C ALA A 28 7.13 -9.86 5.34
N ILE A 29 5.97 -9.58 4.75
CA ILE A 29 5.84 -8.98 3.42
C ILE A 29 6.49 -7.60 3.36
N VAL A 30 6.18 -6.72 4.32
CA VAL A 30 6.79 -5.38 4.41
C VAL A 30 8.32 -5.47 4.48
N SER A 31 8.86 -6.43 5.22
CA SER A 31 10.31 -6.58 5.42
C SER A 31 11.09 -6.96 4.15
N VAL A 32 10.43 -7.50 3.13
CA VAL A 32 11.10 -7.92 1.87
C VAL A 32 10.93 -6.92 0.72
N LEU A 33 10.10 -5.89 0.90
CA LEU A 33 9.76 -4.90 -0.11
C LEU A 33 10.74 -3.73 -0.15
N GLU A 34 12.00 -4.01 -0.51
CA GLU A 34 13.03 -2.99 -0.73
C GLU A 34 12.86 -2.24 -2.07
N GLU A 35 12.19 -2.90 -3.04
CA GLU A 35 11.85 -2.39 -4.37
C GLU A 35 10.47 -2.93 -4.78
N PRO A 36 9.83 -2.41 -5.85
CA PRO A 36 8.53 -2.90 -6.30
C PRO A 36 8.57 -4.36 -6.78
N LEU A 37 7.81 -5.24 -6.13
CA LEU A 37 7.79 -6.69 -6.41
C LEU A 37 6.40 -7.17 -6.79
N THR A 38 6.33 -8.22 -7.60
CA THR A 38 5.09 -8.95 -7.87
C THR A 38 4.69 -9.83 -6.68
N ALA A 39 3.41 -10.21 -6.59
CA ALA A 39 2.91 -11.10 -5.54
C ALA A 39 3.67 -12.44 -5.45
N SER A 40 4.12 -12.99 -6.59
CA SER A 40 4.93 -14.21 -6.62
C SER A 40 6.31 -13.99 -5.98
N GLU A 41 7.00 -12.91 -6.35
CA GLU A 41 8.32 -12.59 -5.79
C GLU A 41 8.23 -12.29 -4.28
N ILE A 42 7.16 -11.62 -3.85
CA ILE A 42 6.88 -11.38 -2.43
C ILE A 42 6.68 -12.70 -1.68
N SER A 43 5.89 -13.61 -2.24
CA SER A 43 5.63 -14.94 -1.64
C SER A 43 6.93 -15.73 -1.48
N ASP A 44 7.77 -15.76 -2.53
CA ASP A 44 9.06 -16.46 -2.52
C ASP A 44 10.04 -15.86 -1.50
N ARG A 45 10.11 -14.52 -1.39
CA ARG A 45 11.06 -13.84 -0.48
C ARG A 45 10.62 -13.85 0.97
N SER A 46 9.32 -13.66 1.23
CA SER A 46 8.77 -13.59 2.60
C SER A 46 8.54 -14.98 3.21
N GLY A 47 8.41 -16.03 2.38
CA GLY A 47 8.03 -17.37 2.82
C GLY A 47 6.53 -17.52 3.09
N VAL A 48 5.73 -16.47 2.86
CA VAL A 48 4.27 -16.49 3.00
C VAL A 48 3.68 -17.20 1.77
N PRO A 49 2.78 -18.20 1.92
CA PRO A 49 2.16 -18.87 0.78
C PRO A 49 1.46 -17.90 -0.17
N LEU A 50 1.49 -18.15 -1.48
CA LEU A 50 0.97 -17.20 -2.49
C LEU A 50 -0.51 -16.84 -2.28
N SER A 51 -1.36 -17.79 -1.92
CA SER A 51 -2.78 -17.52 -1.62
C SER A 51 -2.97 -16.61 -0.41
N THR A 52 -2.09 -16.72 0.58
CA THR A 52 -2.09 -15.86 1.76
C THR A 52 -1.53 -14.49 1.40
N THR A 53 -0.45 -14.45 0.63
CA THR A 53 0.18 -13.22 0.12
C THR A 53 -0.85 -12.30 -0.54
N TYR A 54 -1.67 -12.80 -1.48
CA TYR A 54 -2.72 -11.97 -2.10
C TYR A 54 -3.66 -11.32 -1.08
N ARG A 55 -4.10 -12.07 -0.06
CA ARG A 55 -4.99 -11.54 0.97
C ARG A 55 -4.31 -10.47 1.84
N LYS A 56 -3.01 -10.64 2.12
CA LYS A 56 -2.25 -9.67 2.91
C LYS A 56 -1.93 -8.41 2.11
N LEU A 57 -1.67 -8.55 0.80
CA LEU A 57 -1.46 -7.41 -0.09
C LEU A 57 -2.70 -6.54 -0.20
N GLU A 58 -3.89 -7.14 -0.27
CA GLU A 58 -5.16 -6.40 -0.19
C GLU A 58 -5.23 -5.57 1.11
N LEU A 59 -5.10 -6.22 2.27
CA LEU A 59 -5.17 -5.57 3.58
C LEU A 59 -4.12 -4.44 3.73
N LEU A 60 -2.90 -4.68 3.26
CA LEU A 60 -1.82 -3.69 3.31
C LEU A 60 -2.06 -2.51 2.35
N THR A 61 -2.76 -2.73 1.23
CA THR A 61 -3.12 -1.66 0.29
C THR A 61 -4.32 -0.86 0.82
N GLU A 62 -5.34 -1.53 1.36
CA GLU A 62 -6.50 -0.89 2.01
C GLU A 62 -6.09 -0.04 3.23
N SER A 63 -5.06 -0.47 3.97
CA SER A 63 -4.48 0.30 5.09
C SER A 63 -3.51 1.40 4.66
N SER A 64 -3.36 1.65 3.35
CA SER A 64 -2.43 2.64 2.78
C SER A 64 -0.96 2.43 3.17
N LEU A 65 -0.58 1.21 3.57
CA LEU A 65 0.80 0.84 3.89
C LEU A 65 1.56 0.38 2.64
N LEU A 66 0.85 -0.14 1.64
CA LEU A 66 1.39 -0.47 0.33
C LEU A 66 0.69 0.30 -0.77
N TYR A 67 1.44 0.49 -1.85
CA TYR A 67 0.97 0.96 -3.12
C TYR A 67 0.98 -0.18 -4.14
N GLU A 68 -0.12 -0.35 -4.90
CA GLU A 68 -0.20 -1.26 -6.05
C GLU A 68 -0.03 -0.46 -7.36
N GLY A 69 1.08 -0.72 -8.07
CA GLY A 69 1.34 -0.21 -9.42
C GLY A 69 1.18 -1.29 -10.49
N VAL A 70 0.92 -0.89 -11.73
CA VAL A 70 0.76 -1.81 -12.87
C VAL A 70 1.90 -1.61 -13.86
N GLU A 71 2.81 -2.59 -13.95
CA GLU A 71 3.84 -2.57 -14.99
C GLU A 71 3.25 -3.08 -16.32
N VAL A 72 3.24 -2.20 -17.34
CA VAL A 72 2.86 -2.58 -18.71
C VAL A 72 4.09 -3.15 -19.43
N ARG A 73 4.16 -4.48 -19.55
CA ARG A 73 5.20 -5.14 -20.33
C ARG A 73 4.85 -5.14 -21.82
N SER A 74 5.88 -5.07 -22.66
CA SER A 74 5.74 -5.04 -24.13
C SER A 74 5.15 -6.32 -24.73
N ASP A 75 5.04 -7.40 -23.96
CA ASP A 75 4.45 -8.69 -24.32
C ASP A 75 2.95 -8.80 -23.95
N GLY A 76 2.37 -7.76 -23.33
CA GLY A 76 0.96 -7.70 -22.96
C GLY A 76 0.60 -8.38 -21.64
N GLN A 77 1.56 -8.95 -20.92
CA GLN A 77 1.32 -9.50 -19.58
C GLN A 77 1.44 -8.38 -18.54
N HIS A 78 0.30 -7.88 -18.06
CA HIS A 78 0.25 -6.98 -16.92
C HIS A 78 0.46 -7.80 -15.64
N ALA A 79 1.40 -7.38 -14.80
CA ALA A 79 1.55 -7.92 -13.45
C ALA A 79 1.54 -6.76 -12.46
N SER A 80 0.66 -6.84 -11.47
CA SER A 80 0.66 -5.92 -10.34
C SER A 80 2.00 -6.03 -9.59
N ARG A 81 2.58 -4.87 -9.30
CA ARG A 81 3.74 -4.73 -8.43
C ARG A 81 3.35 -3.92 -7.21
N TYR A 82 3.87 -4.30 -6.06
CA TYR A 82 3.59 -3.68 -4.78
C TYR A 82 4.85 -3.03 -4.25
N ALA A 83 4.71 -1.87 -3.62
CA ALA A 83 5.81 -1.11 -3.02
C ALA A 83 5.39 -0.50 -1.67
N ILE A 84 6.35 -0.29 -0.77
CA ILE A 84 6.11 0.43 0.49
C ILE A 84 5.70 1.86 0.19
N ASP A 85 4.59 2.29 0.79
CA ASP A 85 4.04 3.63 0.57
C ASP A 85 4.19 4.57 1.77
N PHE A 86 4.68 4.08 2.91
CA PHE A 86 4.83 4.86 4.14
C PHE A 86 6.27 4.89 4.66
N GLU A 87 6.55 5.89 5.49
CA GLU A 87 7.77 6.02 6.28
C GLU A 87 7.48 5.88 7.78
N GLU A 88 6.33 6.37 8.22
CA GLU A 88 5.96 6.41 9.64
C GLU A 88 4.45 6.22 9.81
N VAL A 89 4.06 5.50 10.87
CA VAL A 89 2.69 5.39 11.37
C VAL A 89 2.68 5.87 12.81
N VAL A 90 1.87 6.88 13.11
CA VAL A 90 1.73 7.45 14.46
C VAL A 90 0.34 7.14 14.99
N ILE A 91 0.28 6.49 16.15
CA ILE A 91 -0.97 6.24 16.88
C ILE A 91 -1.03 7.21 18.05
N SER A 92 -2.10 7.99 18.10
CA SER A 92 -2.34 8.96 19.17
C SER A 92 -3.60 8.59 19.96
N LEU A 93 -3.60 8.91 21.26
CA LEU A 93 -4.78 8.85 22.12
C LEU A 93 -5.14 10.28 22.51
N ASP A 94 -6.34 10.72 22.15
CA ASP A 94 -6.81 12.07 22.47
C ASP A 94 -7.37 12.19 23.90
N GLU A 95 -7.81 13.40 24.25
CA GLU A 95 -8.40 13.70 25.57
C GLU A 95 -9.74 12.99 25.81
N GLU A 96 -10.42 12.54 24.74
CA GLU A 96 -11.68 11.80 24.79
C GLU A 96 -11.46 10.28 24.86
N LEU A 97 -10.19 9.84 24.98
CA LEU A 97 -9.77 8.43 24.95
C LEU A 97 -10.09 7.74 23.61
N SER A 98 -10.11 8.49 22.52
CA SER A 98 -10.20 7.96 21.16
C SER A 98 -8.81 7.80 20.55
N LEU A 99 -8.59 6.68 19.87
CA LEU A 99 -7.36 6.42 19.13
C LEU A 99 -7.49 7.01 17.73
N THR A 100 -6.42 7.65 17.25
CA THR A 100 -6.30 8.13 15.87
C THR A 100 -5.01 7.60 15.24
N VAL A 101 -4.98 7.56 13.91
CA VAL A 101 -3.80 7.19 13.14
C VAL A 101 -3.44 8.30 12.16
N ASP A 102 -2.14 8.59 12.07
CA ASP A 102 -1.56 9.46 11.06
C ASP A 102 -0.46 8.67 10.33
N ILE A 103 -0.49 8.68 9.00
CA ILE A 103 0.51 7.99 8.17
C ILE A 103 1.30 9.04 7.39
N SER A 104 2.64 8.98 7.52
CA SER A 104 3.55 9.77 6.69
C SER A 104 3.93 8.96 5.46
N HIS A 105 3.46 9.38 4.29
CA HIS A 105 3.73 8.70 3.02
C HIS A 105 5.09 9.07 2.41
N ARG A 106 5.69 8.11 1.71
CA ARG A 106 6.90 8.35 0.91
C ARG A 106 6.59 9.29 -0.24
N ALA A 107 7.52 10.19 -0.55
CA ALA A 107 7.40 11.04 -1.73
C ALA A 107 7.41 10.19 -3.01
N ARG A 108 6.23 9.90 -3.58
CA ARG A 108 6.09 9.20 -4.87
C ARG A 108 6.69 10.03 -6.00
N THR A 109 7.39 9.39 -6.95
CA THR A 109 7.82 10.09 -8.16
C THR A 109 6.58 10.48 -9.01
N PRO A 110 6.66 11.56 -9.81
CA PRO A 110 5.55 11.98 -10.66
C PRO A 110 5.01 10.89 -11.60
N ASP A 111 5.87 9.97 -12.06
CA ASP A 111 5.50 8.86 -12.93
C ASP A 111 4.58 7.85 -12.21
N GLN A 112 4.84 7.55 -10.93
CA GLN A 112 3.99 6.69 -10.10
C GLN A 112 2.62 7.33 -9.80
N ARG A 113 2.53 8.66 -9.73
CA ARG A 113 1.25 9.37 -9.57
C ARG A 113 0.41 9.31 -10.85
N LEU A 114 1.04 9.23 -12.02
CA LEU A 114 0.36 9.14 -13.30
C LEU A 114 -0.32 7.77 -13.50
N GLU A 115 0.31 6.67 -13.06
CA GLU A 115 -0.21 5.30 -13.22
C GLU A 115 -1.59 5.13 -12.57
N ASN A 116 -1.85 5.79 -11.43
CA ASN A 116 -3.16 5.80 -10.76
C ASN A 116 -4.28 6.40 -11.61
N LEU A 117 -4.00 7.47 -12.36
CA LEU A 117 -5.00 8.15 -13.17
C LEU A 117 -5.46 7.30 -14.36
N TRP A 118 -4.58 6.44 -14.87
CA TRP A 118 -4.88 5.58 -16.03
C TRP A 118 -5.56 4.26 -15.65
N SER A 119 -5.42 3.80 -14.40
CA SER A 119 -6.13 2.61 -13.91
C SER A 119 -7.62 2.89 -13.68
N GLU A 120 -7.97 4.10 -13.21
CA GLU A 120 -9.37 4.52 -13.03
C GLU A 120 -10.09 4.70 -14.37
N VAL A 121 -9.46 5.32 -15.36
CA VAL A 121 -10.05 5.55 -16.69
C VAL A 121 -10.36 4.24 -17.44
N ARG A 122 -9.71 3.12 -17.07
CA ARG A 122 -9.97 1.80 -17.69
C ARG A 122 -11.03 0.94 -17.00
N LYS A 123 -11.55 1.34 -15.83
CA LYS A 123 -12.66 0.63 -15.17
C LYS A 123 -14.05 1.08 -15.65
N GLU A 124 -14.14 2.12 -16.50
CA GLU A 124 -15.41 2.63 -17.08
C GLU A 124 -15.63 2.26 -18.56
N THR A 125 -15.07 1.16 -19.08
CA THR A 125 -15.46 0.63 -20.41
C THR A 125 -15.58 -0.89 -20.39
#